data_AF-A0A1D2AED6-F1
#
_entry.id   AF-A0A1D2AED6-F1
#
_cell.length_a   1.000
_cell.length_b   1.000
_cell.length_c   1.000
_cell.angle_alpha   90.00
_cell.angle_beta   90.00
_cell.angle_gamma   90.00
#
_symmetry.space_group_name_H-M   'P 1'
#
loop_
_entity.id
_entity.type
_entity.pdbx_description
1 polymer ?
#
loop_
_entity_poly.entity_id
_entity_poly.type
_entity_poly.pdbx_seq_one_letter_code
_entity_poly.pdbx_strand_id
1 'polypeptide(L)'
;MMALRACRMRAAGVQRASSMLQTRDATKLAARALCASFGSHHPSRLLDNGPIGFLVDDPAGAAPSDDDAGVTDADLSFPPFPPPFETLPLGACLTSSVPSGGEEWRFETGRLARLADGACLLHVGDTSLLATLESQPSRSTWRDPLSRFVVDYRERFAAVGRIPTTYFKREVSAKDHEVLAGRAVQRAMLPLFPPGFPGQLRMTASVLSATPGADLEAMAINAASAAAACSSLPWRGPVGAVRVSVGADGKPAMGLSASNPANGEPPRLSLLMAATADQRVTMLDVEACQVPEAELIAALRFGAAAAAALVPAQVGLATAAARPPPPAAADAGADPAAAARVAAAAREPVLRALRESELGRETRGAALAAAKAGVLRALRDAGAVRADPVRVPGSGAVSPRDLDLAFAEVTARALREL
;
A
#
# COMPACT_ATOMS: atom_id res chain seq x y z
N MET A 1 -40.60 -15.80 -39.02
CA MET A 1 -39.92 -14.93 -39.99
C MET A 1 -38.58 -14.51 -39.38
N MET A 2 -37.47 -14.96 -39.98
CA MET A 2 -36.05 -14.59 -39.79
C MET A 2 -35.43 -14.59 -38.38
N ALA A 3 -34.24 -15.12 -38.11
CA ALA A 3 -33.45 -16.25 -38.62
C ALA A 3 -32.26 -16.37 -37.64
N LEU A 4 -32.26 -17.41 -36.81
CA LEU A 4 -31.09 -17.91 -36.10
C LEU A 4 -30.11 -18.52 -37.11
N ARG A 5 -28.86 -18.06 -37.14
CA ARG A 5 -27.75 -18.81 -37.76
C ARG A 5 -26.50 -18.72 -36.89
N ALA A 6 -26.30 -19.77 -36.10
CA ALA A 6 -24.98 -20.19 -35.64
C ALA A 6 -24.18 -20.75 -36.82
N CYS A 7 -22.89 -20.46 -36.90
CA CYS A 7 -21.95 -21.25 -37.71
C CYS A 7 -20.64 -21.43 -36.95
N ARG A 8 -20.42 -22.67 -36.50
CA ARG A 8 -19.14 -23.25 -36.10
C ARG A 8 -18.31 -23.55 -37.37
N MET A 9 -17.00 -23.30 -37.32
CA MET A 9 -15.90 -24.06 -37.97
C MET A 9 -14.60 -23.23 -37.79
N ARG A 10 -13.41 -23.72 -37.41
CA ARG A 10 -12.80 -25.06 -37.31
C ARG A 10 -11.72 -25.04 -36.21
N ALA A 11 -11.65 -26.10 -35.44
CA ALA A 11 -10.42 -26.56 -34.80
C ALA A 11 -9.80 -27.62 -35.73
N ALA A 12 -8.53 -27.46 -36.10
CA ALA A 12 -7.59 -28.56 -36.36
C ALA A 12 -6.18 -28.02 -36.69
N GLY A 13 -5.24 -28.31 -35.78
CA GLY A 13 -3.85 -28.68 -36.08
C GLY A 13 -2.86 -27.57 -36.41
N VAL A 14 -1.97 -27.25 -35.47
CA VAL A 14 -0.54 -27.61 -35.55
C VAL A 14 0.06 -27.49 -34.13
N GLN A 15 0.44 -28.62 -33.55
CA GLN A 15 1.50 -28.67 -32.54
C GLN A 15 2.79 -28.17 -33.17
N ARG A 16 3.30 -27.02 -32.73
CA ARG A 16 4.75 -26.76 -32.64
C ARG A 16 5.04 -25.97 -31.38
N ALA A 17 6.00 -26.52 -30.65
CA ALA A 17 6.46 -26.10 -29.36
C ALA A 17 7.24 -24.77 -29.38
N SER A 18 7.40 -24.21 -28.19
CA SER A 18 8.54 -23.38 -27.76
C SER A 18 8.73 -22.02 -28.41
N SER A 19 8.05 -20.99 -27.86
CA SER A 19 8.60 -19.63 -27.70
C SER A 19 7.65 -18.71 -26.90
N MET A 20 7.15 -19.17 -25.75
CA MET A 20 6.26 -18.38 -24.86
C MET A 20 6.98 -17.83 -23.62
N LEU A 21 8.28 -17.55 -23.74
CA LEU A 21 9.09 -16.96 -22.66
C LEU A 21 9.45 -15.48 -22.89
N GLN A 22 9.12 -14.87 -24.04
CA GLN A 22 9.58 -13.52 -24.39
C GLN A 22 8.65 -12.37 -23.97
N THR A 23 7.38 -12.62 -23.64
CA THR A 23 6.42 -11.54 -23.34
C THR A 23 6.41 -11.08 -21.88
N ARG A 24 6.85 -11.94 -20.93
CA ARG A 24 7.03 -11.55 -19.52
C ARG A 24 8.24 -10.66 -19.28
N ASP A 25 9.26 -10.79 -20.14
CA ASP A 25 10.46 -9.98 -20.05
C ASP A 25 10.22 -8.57 -20.58
N ALA A 26 9.39 -8.38 -21.61
CA ALA A 26 9.06 -7.05 -22.14
C ALA A 26 8.41 -6.14 -21.07
N THR A 27 7.47 -6.65 -20.27
CA THR A 27 6.81 -5.84 -19.21
C THR A 27 7.76 -5.53 -18.05
N LYS A 28 8.64 -6.46 -17.69
CA LYS A 28 9.68 -6.24 -16.67
C LYS A 28 10.80 -5.33 -17.16
N LEU A 29 11.12 -5.38 -18.45
CA LEU A 29 12.12 -4.54 -19.11
C LEU A 29 11.62 -3.10 -19.24
N ALA A 30 10.35 -2.90 -19.59
CA ALA A 30 9.69 -1.59 -19.59
C ALA A 30 9.66 -0.98 -18.18
N ALA A 31 9.34 -1.77 -17.14
CA ALA A 31 9.38 -1.32 -15.75
C ALA A 31 10.81 -1.00 -15.27
N ARG A 32 11.82 -1.76 -15.72
CA ARG A 32 13.24 -1.50 -15.42
C ARG A 32 13.80 -0.28 -16.15
N ALA A 33 13.40 -0.07 -17.41
CA ALA A 33 13.79 1.10 -18.19
C ALA A 33 13.24 2.41 -17.60
N LEU A 34 12.03 2.37 -17.04
CA LEU A 34 11.45 3.49 -16.29
C LEU A 34 12.21 3.79 -14.98
N CYS A 35 12.70 2.77 -14.27
CA CYS A 35 13.52 2.97 -13.07
C CYS A 35 14.92 3.52 -13.39
N ALA A 36 15.49 3.20 -14.55
CA ALA A 36 16.84 3.63 -14.93
C ALA A 36 16.93 5.08 -15.42
N SER A 37 15.81 5.67 -15.88
CA SER A 37 15.77 7.06 -16.35
C SER A 37 15.64 8.11 -15.23
N PHE A 38 15.42 7.70 -13.98
CA PHE A 38 15.41 8.58 -12.82
C PHE A 38 16.72 8.41 -12.04
N GLY A 39 17.64 9.33 -12.28
CA GLY A 39 19.06 9.23 -11.89
C GLY A 39 19.34 8.92 -10.43
N SER A 40 20.44 8.20 -10.24
CA SER A 40 21.07 7.86 -8.97
C SER A 40 21.70 9.10 -8.31
N HIS A 41 21.10 9.59 -7.22
CA HIS A 41 21.81 10.43 -6.26
C HIS A 41 21.83 9.73 -4.90
N HIS A 42 23.03 9.28 -4.52
CA HIS A 42 23.37 8.79 -3.19
C HIS A 42 23.34 9.97 -2.20
N PRO A 43 22.70 9.86 -1.02
CA PRO A 43 22.79 10.89 0.00
C PRO A 43 23.98 10.58 0.93
N SER A 44 25.11 11.27 0.75
CA SER A 44 26.20 11.31 1.72
C SER A 44 26.67 12.74 1.89
N ARG A 45 26.09 13.42 2.89
CA ARG A 45 26.58 14.62 3.60
C ARG A 45 25.37 15.43 4.05
N LEU A 46 25.10 15.41 5.34
CA LEU A 46 24.49 16.51 6.12
C LEU A 46 24.20 15.96 7.51
N LEU A 47 25.21 15.89 8.37
CA LEU A 47 25.12 16.03 9.83
C LEU A 47 26.54 16.29 10.35
N ASP A 48 27.09 17.46 10.04
CA ASP A 48 28.07 18.12 10.91
C ASP A 48 27.26 19.01 11.85
N ASN A 49 27.31 18.74 13.16
CA ASN A 49 27.18 19.73 14.23
C ASN A 49 27.64 19.10 15.56
N GLY A 50 28.45 19.86 16.30
CA GLY A 50 29.29 19.44 17.43
C GLY A 50 28.58 19.07 18.74
N PRO A 51 29.36 18.92 19.83
CA PRO A 51 29.00 18.08 20.96
C PRO A 51 28.13 18.81 21.98
N ILE A 52 27.08 18.15 22.47
CA ILE A 52 26.35 18.56 23.68
C ILE A 52 26.62 17.50 24.74
N GLY A 53 27.14 17.96 25.89
CA GLY A 53 27.82 17.18 26.91
C GLY A 53 26.98 16.12 27.62
N PHE A 54 27.66 15.03 27.96
CA PHE A 54 27.24 14.04 28.94
C PHE A 54 27.34 14.62 30.35
N LEU A 55 26.26 14.49 31.13
CA LEU A 55 26.36 14.43 32.58
C LEU A 55 25.88 13.04 33.01
N VAL A 56 26.85 12.25 33.45
CA VAL A 56 26.68 10.98 34.12
C VAL A 56 26.28 11.28 35.55
N ASP A 57 25.24 10.61 36.07
CA ASP A 57 25.13 10.29 37.48
C ASP A 57 24.34 8.98 37.62
N ASP A 58 25.06 7.91 37.91
CA ASP A 58 24.59 6.72 38.63
C ASP A 58 24.97 6.96 40.11
N PRO A 59 24.20 6.49 41.12
CA PRO A 59 24.42 5.10 41.52
C PRO A 59 23.26 4.34 42.21
N ALA A 60 23.44 3.02 42.17
CA ALA A 60 23.19 2.01 43.21
C ALA A 60 21.76 1.45 43.45
N GLY A 61 21.58 0.20 43.01
CA GLY A 61 21.38 -0.94 43.94
C GLY A 61 19.95 -1.39 44.25
N ALA A 62 19.47 -2.43 43.57
CA ALA A 62 18.60 -3.47 44.15
C ALA A 62 18.62 -4.75 43.29
N ALA A 63 18.76 -5.90 43.95
CA ALA A 63 18.76 -7.25 43.38
C ALA A 63 17.33 -7.69 42.96
N PRO A 64 17.17 -8.74 42.12
CA PRO A 64 15.90 -9.08 41.49
C PRO A 64 14.99 -9.83 42.45
N SER A 65 13.74 -9.39 42.59
CA SER A 65 12.68 -10.18 43.21
C SER A 65 11.85 -10.85 42.13
N ASP A 66 11.81 -12.18 42.16
CA ASP A 66 10.88 -13.02 41.43
C ASP A 66 9.45 -12.61 41.78
N ASP A 67 8.72 -12.04 40.83
CA ASP A 67 7.27 -12.01 40.83
C ASP A 67 6.77 -12.11 39.38
N ASP A 68 6.22 -13.28 39.04
CA ASP A 68 5.36 -13.52 37.88
C ASP A 68 4.09 -12.67 38.03
N ALA A 69 4.21 -11.36 37.83
CA ALA A 69 3.07 -10.46 37.74
C ALA A 69 2.55 -10.48 36.31
N GLY A 70 1.44 -11.18 36.10
CA GLY A 70 0.71 -11.19 34.85
C GLY A 70 0.49 -9.75 34.34
N VAL A 71 1.01 -9.48 33.14
CA VAL A 71 0.78 -8.23 32.42
C VAL A 71 -0.73 -8.06 32.26
N THR A 72 -1.32 -7.13 33.02
CA THR A 72 -2.73 -6.78 32.90
C THR A 72 -2.92 -5.79 31.75
N ASP A 73 -4.13 -5.77 31.18
CA ASP A 73 -4.55 -5.05 29.96
C ASP A 73 -4.29 -3.52 29.98
N ALA A 74 -3.78 -2.96 31.09
CA ALA A 74 -3.50 -1.53 31.28
C ALA A 74 -2.10 -1.08 30.81
N ASP A 75 -1.11 -1.98 30.82
CA ASP A 75 0.30 -1.62 30.56
C ASP A 75 0.66 -1.55 29.06
N LEU A 76 -0.28 -1.93 28.18
CA LEU A 76 -0.17 -1.81 26.72
C LEU A 76 -1.02 -0.67 26.15
N SER A 77 -1.27 0.38 26.95
CA SER A 77 -2.03 1.55 26.51
C SER A 77 -1.15 2.48 25.66
N PHE A 78 -1.15 2.26 24.35
CA PHE A 78 -0.86 3.37 23.44
C PHE A 78 -1.99 4.39 23.60
N PRO A 79 -1.69 5.68 23.87
CA PRO A 79 -2.74 6.69 23.87
C PRO A 79 -3.42 6.67 22.49
N PRO A 80 -4.76 6.64 22.42
CA PRO A 80 -5.45 6.73 21.14
C PRO A 80 -4.99 8.00 20.44
N PHE A 81 -4.73 7.91 19.13
CA PHE A 81 -4.44 9.10 18.35
C PHE A 81 -5.64 10.05 18.48
N PRO A 82 -5.44 11.32 18.90
CA PRO A 82 -6.54 12.26 18.90
C PRO A 82 -7.07 12.37 17.46
N PRO A 83 -8.40 12.36 17.26
CA PRO A 83 -8.95 12.40 15.92
C PRO A 83 -8.48 13.69 15.23
N PRO A 84 -8.11 13.64 13.95
CA PRO A 84 -7.49 14.79 13.27
C PRO A 84 -8.42 16.01 13.19
N PHE A 85 -9.71 15.84 13.46
CA PHE A 85 -10.74 16.87 13.33
C PHE A 85 -11.21 17.44 14.67
N GLU A 86 -10.54 17.15 15.79
CA GLU A 86 -10.94 17.64 17.12
C GLU A 86 -10.96 19.17 17.20
N THR A 87 -10.05 19.83 16.47
CA THR A 87 -9.89 21.29 16.44
C THR A 87 -10.87 22.03 15.54
N LEU A 88 -11.56 21.33 14.62
CA LEU A 88 -12.52 21.94 13.70
C LEU A 88 -13.89 22.12 14.36
N PRO A 89 -14.61 23.23 14.14
CA PRO A 89 -15.96 23.39 14.65
C PRO A 89 -16.92 22.36 14.05
N LEU A 90 -17.94 21.96 14.81
CA LEU A 90 -18.99 21.05 14.32
C LEU A 90 -19.64 21.61 13.04
N GLY A 91 -19.65 20.80 11.99
CA GLY A 91 -20.22 21.16 10.69
C GLY A 91 -19.29 21.95 9.77
N ALA A 92 -18.09 22.32 10.23
CA ALA A 92 -17.08 22.90 9.34
C ALA A 92 -16.62 21.87 8.30
N CYS A 93 -16.40 22.35 7.08
CA CYS A 93 -15.89 21.55 5.98
C CYS A 93 -14.67 22.26 5.40
N LEU A 94 -13.58 21.52 5.25
CA LEU A 94 -12.44 21.95 4.45
C LEU A 94 -12.58 21.33 3.07
N THR A 95 -12.38 22.14 2.03
CA THR A 95 -12.53 21.71 0.65
C THR A 95 -11.30 22.06 -0.16
N SER A 96 -10.90 21.16 -1.04
CA SER A 96 -9.83 21.36 -2.02
C SER A 96 -10.30 20.80 -3.36
N SER A 97 -10.15 21.54 -4.45
CA SER A 97 -10.60 21.11 -5.77
C SER A 97 -9.50 21.15 -6.83
N VAL A 98 -9.62 20.26 -7.81
CA VAL A 98 -8.72 20.20 -8.97
C VAL A 98 -9.51 19.82 -10.22
N PRO A 99 -9.33 20.56 -11.34
CA PRO A 99 -9.89 20.13 -12.62
C PRO A 99 -9.08 18.96 -13.18
N SER A 100 -9.75 17.85 -13.50
CA SER A 100 -9.14 16.69 -14.14
C SER A 100 -10.15 15.95 -15.00
N GLY A 101 -9.78 15.61 -16.24
CA GLY A 101 -10.64 14.86 -17.15
C GLY A 101 -11.86 15.63 -17.66
N GLY A 102 -11.85 16.97 -17.58
CA GLY A 102 -13.00 17.81 -17.92
C GLY A 102 -14.02 17.97 -16.78
N GLU A 103 -13.79 17.32 -15.65
CA GLU A 103 -14.62 17.43 -14.45
C GLU A 103 -13.84 18.05 -13.29
N GLU A 104 -14.55 18.62 -12.33
CA GLU A 104 -13.95 19.13 -11.10
C GLU A 104 -13.98 18.04 -10.02
N TRP A 105 -12.80 17.68 -9.52
CA TRP A 105 -12.64 16.75 -8.41
C TRP A 105 -12.54 17.56 -7.13
N ARG A 106 -13.58 17.50 -6.29
CA ARG A 106 -13.64 18.20 -5.01
C ARG A 106 -13.47 17.23 -3.84
N PHE A 107 -12.44 17.44 -3.05
CA PHE A 107 -12.16 16.69 -1.84
C PHE A 107 -12.61 17.48 -0.62
N GLU A 108 -13.41 16.86 0.24
CA GLU A 108 -13.98 17.46 1.44
C GLU A 108 -13.60 16.66 2.70
N THR A 109 -13.28 17.34 3.79
CA THR A 109 -13.01 16.70 5.09
C THR A 109 -13.53 17.52 6.27
N GLY A 110 -13.60 16.91 7.46
CA GLY A 110 -14.05 17.52 8.72
C GLY A 110 -15.55 17.47 8.98
N ARG A 111 -16.40 17.43 7.95
CA ARG A 111 -17.86 17.41 8.10
C ARG A 111 -18.41 16.05 8.55
N LEU A 112 -17.91 14.97 7.95
CA LEU A 112 -18.39 13.59 8.17
C LEU A 112 -17.30 12.74 8.83
N ALA A 113 -17.73 11.67 9.52
CA ALA A 113 -16.85 10.64 10.09
C ALA A 113 -15.70 11.19 10.96
N ARG A 114 -15.99 12.20 11.80
CA ARG A 114 -14.99 12.90 12.64
C ARG A 114 -14.27 12.03 13.66
N LEU A 115 -14.81 10.85 13.97
CA LEU A 115 -14.22 9.88 14.90
C LEU A 115 -13.23 8.93 14.22
N ALA A 116 -13.18 8.89 12.89
CA ALA A 116 -12.19 8.10 12.16
C ALA A 116 -10.82 8.79 12.24
N ASP A 117 -9.75 8.01 12.16
CA ASP A 117 -8.38 8.55 12.11
C ASP A 117 -8.14 9.40 10.88
N GLY A 118 -8.87 9.14 9.79
CA GLY A 118 -8.94 10.01 8.61
C GLY A 118 -10.23 9.79 7.84
N ALA A 119 -10.76 10.86 7.23
CA ALA A 119 -11.96 10.79 6.41
C ALA A 119 -11.86 11.77 5.23
N CYS A 120 -12.39 11.37 4.08
CA CYS A 120 -12.54 12.24 2.93
C CYS A 120 -13.83 11.90 2.18
N LEU A 121 -14.61 12.93 1.86
CA LEU A 121 -15.73 12.86 0.94
C LEU A 121 -15.27 13.43 -0.40
N LEU A 122 -15.25 12.61 -1.43
CA LEU A 122 -14.90 13.01 -2.79
C LEU A 122 -16.15 13.24 -3.62
N HIS A 123 -16.22 14.38 -4.30
CA HIS A 123 -17.24 14.72 -5.28
C HIS A 123 -16.61 14.88 -6.66
N VAL A 124 -17.19 14.21 -7.66
CA VAL A 124 -16.87 14.39 -9.07
C VAL A 124 -18.20 14.48 -9.82
N GLY A 125 -18.54 15.67 -10.31
CA GLY A 125 -19.90 15.96 -10.78
C GLY A 125 -20.95 15.64 -9.71
N ASP A 126 -21.93 14.81 -10.05
CA ASP A 126 -22.98 14.34 -9.13
C ASP A 126 -22.62 13.04 -8.39
N THR A 127 -21.45 12.46 -8.67
CA THR A 127 -20.97 11.24 -8.01
C THR A 127 -20.25 11.60 -6.71
N SER A 128 -20.57 10.91 -5.62
CA SER A 128 -19.92 11.11 -4.32
C SER A 128 -19.54 9.81 -3.63
N LEU A 129 -18.36 9.82 -3.01
CA LEU A 129 -17.77 8.66 -2.35
C LEU A 129 -17.14 9.08 -1.03
N LEU A 130 -17.50 8.39 0.06
CA LEU A 130 -16.93 8.59 1.38
C LEU A 130 -15.89 7.51 1.67
N ALA A 131 -14.66 7.93 1.94
CA ALA A 131 -13.58 7.07 2.40
C ALA A 131 -13.24 7.39 3.86
N THR A 132 -13.12 6.36 4.70
CA THR A 132 -12.67 6.45 6.10
C THR A 132 -11.53 5.49 6.35
N LEU A 133 -10.53 5.95 7.10
CA LEU A 133 -9.39 5.16 7.52
C LEU A 133 -9.38 5.08 9.04
N GLU A 134 -9.26 3.86 9.55
CA GLU A 134 -9.13 3.56 10.96
C GLU A 134 -7.89 2.68 11.21
N SER A 135 -7.21 2.93 12.31
CA SER A 135 -6.06 2.18 12.79
C SER A 135 -6.35 1.64 14.18
N GLN A 136 -6.22 0.33 14.35
CA GLN A 136 -6.32 -0.33 15.65
C GLN A 136 -4.93 -0.74 16.15
N PRO A 137 -4.58 -0.45 17.41
CA PRO A 137 -3.37 -1.00 18.02
C PRO A 137 -3.49 -2.52 18.02
N SER A 138 -2.54 -3.20 17.38
CA SER A 138 -2.65 -4.63 17.19
C SER A 138 -2.15 -5.38 18.44
N ARG A 139 -2.98 -6.30 18.96
CA ARG A 139 -2.75 -7.06 20.19
C ARG A 139 -1.81 -8.27 20.05
N SER A 140 -1.46 -8.73 18.83
CA SER A 140 -0.72 -9.99 18.64
C SER A 140 0.79 -9.84 18.42
N THR A 141 1.65 -10.52 19.17
CA THR A 141 3.12 -10.44 19.02
C THR A 141 3.68 -11.01 17.70
N TRP A 142 2.88 -11.76 16.92
CA TRP A 142 3.31 -12.53 15.73
C TRP A 142 2.63 -12.02 14.45
N ARG A 143 3.35 -11.36 13.52
CA ARG A 143 2.69 -10.61 12.43
C ARG A 143 3.41 -10.57 11.09
N ASP A 144 2.73 -11.11 10.08
CA ASP A 144 2.94 -10.91 8.63
C ASP A 144 2.63 -9.46 8.22
N PRO A 145 3.45 -8.79 7.39
CA PRO A 145 3.14 -7.49 6.79
C PRO A 145 1.85 -7.47 5.95
N LEU A 146 1.44 -8.58 5.34
CA LEU A 146 0.29 -8.67 4.43
C LEU A 146 -1.08 -8.66 5.14
N SER A 147 -1.14 -9.00 6.43
CA SER A 147 -2.40 -9.13 7.17
C SER A 147 -2.94 -7.82 7.76
N ARG A 148 -2.31 -6.68 7.42
CA ARG A 148 -2.48 -5.42 8.15
C ARG A 148 -3.35 -4.37 7.49
N PHE A 149 -3.75 -4.53 6.24
CA PHE A 149 -4.62 -3.55 5.59
C PHE A 149 -5.84 -4.21 4.95
N VAL A 150 -7.00 -4.01 5.57
CA VAL A 150 -8.28 -4.50 5.07
C VAL A 150 -9.02 -3.33 4.41
N VAL A 151 -9.47 -3.53 3.19
CA VAL A 151 -10.27 -2.54 2.46
C VAL A 151 -11.66 -3.12 2.21
N ASP A 152 -12.69 -2.40 2.66
CA ASP A 152 -14.10 -2.71 2.41
C ASP A 152 -14.66 -1.64 1.45
N TYR A 153 -14.87 -2.02 0.20
CA TYR A 153 -15.47 -1.16 -0.81
C TYR A 153 -16.93 -1.58 -1.03
N ARG A 154 -17.84 -0.61 -1.00
CA ARG A 154 -19.29 -0.84 -1.06
C ARG A 154 -20.00 0.14 -1.99
N GLU A 155 -20.73 -0.42 -2.94
CA GLU A 155 -21.66 0.29 -3.82
C GLU A 155 -23.08 0.13 -3.30
N ARG A 156 -23.61 1.21 -2.71
CA ARG A 156 -24.98 1.21 -2.22
C ARG A 156 -25.95 1.36 -3.39
N PHE A 157 -27.01 0.57 -3.43
CA PHE A 157 -28.10 0.73 -4.40
C PHE A 157 -28.78 2.09 -4.26
N ALA A 158 -28.78 2.65 -3.03
CA ALA A 158 -29.23 4.01 -2.77
C ALA A 158 -28.44 5.08 -3.55
N ALA A 159 -27.19 4.81 -3.92
CA ALA A 159 -26.37 5.73 -4.72
C ALA A 159 -26.93 5.97 -6.13
N VAL A 160 -27.74 5.04 -6.64
CA VAL A 160 -28.44 5.14 -7.94
C VAL A 160 -29.95 5.31 -7.71
N GLY A 161 -30.40 5.55 -6.48
CA GLY A 161 -31.81 5.73 -6.14
C GLY A 161 -32.65 4.46 -6.32
N ARG A 162 -32.06 3.27 -6.25
CA ARG A 162 -32.78 1.99 -6.41
C ARG A 162 -32.87 1.23 -5.09
N ILE A 163 -33.94 0.47 -4.91
CA ILE A 163 -34.09 -0.48 -3.80
C ILE A 163 -33.50 -1.83 -4.26
N PRO A 164 -32.65 -2.50 -3.45
CA PRO A 164 -32.13 -3.81 -3.79
C PRO A 164 -33.25 -4.81 -4.10
N THR A 165 -33.11 -5.56 -5.19
CA THR A 165 -34.08 -6.58 -5.62
C THR A 165 -33.92 -7.92 -4.89
N THR A 166 -32.89 -8.04 -4.05
CA THR A 166 -32.65 -9.22 -3.20
C THR A 166 -33.80 -9.44 -2.23
N TYR A 167 -34.06 -10.71 -1.86
CA TYR A 167 -35.12 -11.10 -0.92
C TYR A 167 -35.16 -10.25 0.36
N PHE A 168 -34.00 -9.98 0.97
CA PHE A 168 -33.89 -9.19 2.21
C PHE A 168 -34.00 -7.67 2.00
N LYS A 169 -34.08 -7.18 0.75
CA LYS A 169 -34.04 -5.76 0.37
C LYS A 169 -32.86 -5.01 0.99
N ARG A 170 -31.74 -5.72 1.18
CA ARG A 170 -30.50 -5.25 1.80
C ARG A 170 -29.29 -5.76 1.03
N GLU A 171 -28.22 -4.99 1.08
CA GLU A 171 -26.89 -5.40 0.62
C GLU A 171 -26.24 -6.24 1.74
N VAL A 172 -25.95 -7.51 1.46
CA VAL A 172 -25.45 -8.44 2.49
C VAL A 172 -24.00 -8.86 2.21
N SER A 173 -23.71 -9.28 0.98
CA SER A 173 -22.37 -9.73 0.59
C SER A 173 -21.76 -8.79 -0.44
N ALA A 174 -20.43 -8.64 -0.38
CA ALA A 174 -19.69 -7.95 -1.42
C ALA A 174 -19.79 -8.76 -2.71
N LYS A 175 -19.97 -8.07 -3.82
CA LYS A 175 -19.92 -8.65 -5.16
C LYS A 175 -18.47 -8.77 -5.62
N ASP A 176 -18.22 -9.62 -6.62
CA ASP A 176 -16.86 -9.84 -7.13
C ASP A 176 -16.20 -8.55 -7.59
N HIS A 177 -16.94 -7.65 -8.24
CA HIS A 177 -16.40 -6.36 -8.69
C HIS A 177 -16.06 -5.44 -7.51
N GLU A 178 -16.85 -5.44 -6.43
CA GLU A 178 -16.56 -4.66 -5.23
C GLU A 178 -15.30 -5.17 -4.52
N VAL A 179 -15.12 -6.49 -4.50
CA VAL A 179 -13.90 -7.12 -3.98
C VAL A 179 -12.69 -6.72 -4.83
N LEU A 180 -12.81 -6.71 -6.16
CA LEU A 180 -11.74 -6.28 -7.06
C LEU A 180 -11.38 -4.81 -6.86
N ALA A 181 -12.37 -3.93 -6.77
CA ALA A 181 -12.17 -2.50 -6.49
C ALA A 181 -11.49 -2.28 -5.13
N GLY A 182 -11.92 -2.98 -4.09
CA GLY A 182 -11.27 -2.96 -2.77
C GLY A 182 -9.81 -3.41 -2.84
N ARG A 183 -9.50 -4.44 -3.64
CA ARG A 183 -8.11 -4.89 -3.86
C ARG A 183 -7.27 -3.89 -4.66
N ALA A 184 -7.87 -3.16 -5.60
CA ALA A 184 -7.17 -2.09 -6.32
C ALA A 184 -6.74 -0.96 -5.36
N VAL A 185 -7.65 -0.52 -4.47
CA VAL A 185 -7.34 0.43 -3.39
C VAL A 185 -6.26 -0.13 -2.46
N GLN A 186 -6.38 -1.40 -2.05
CA GLN A 186 -5.40 -2.05 -1.18
C GLN A 186 -4.00 -2.03 -1.80
N ARG A 187 -3.87 -2.42 -3.07
CA ARG A 187 -2.60 -2.47 -3.81
C ARG A 187 -2.00 -1.08 -4.05
N ALA A 188 -2.83 -0.06 -4.26
CA ALA A 188 -2.37 1.31 -4.47
C ALA A 188 -1.79 1.94 -3.19
N MET A 189 -2.35 1.62 -2.02
CA MET A 189 -2.00 2.24 -0.74
C MET A 189 -0.94 1.47 0.06
N LEU A 190 -1.01 0.13 0.08
CA LEU A 190 -0.21 -0.71 0.97
C LEU A 190 1.31 -0.48 0.84
N PRO A 191 1.91 -0.32 -0.36
CA PRO A 191 3.35 -0.13 -0.51
C PRO A 191 3.90 1.16 0.12
N LEU A 192 3.02 2.12 0.42
CA LEU A 192 3.40 3.44 0.95
C LEU A 192 3.37 3.51 2.47
N PHE A 193 2.87 2.49 3.15
CA PHE A 193 3.00 2.39 4.59
C PHE A 193 4.44 1.97 4.97
N PRO A 194 4.99 2.49 6.07
CA PRO A 194 6.32 2.12 6.52
C PRO A 194 6.37 0.62 6.84
N PRO A 195 7.48 -0.06 6.49
CA PRO A 195 7.63 -1.48 6.76
C PRO A 195 7.61 -1.70 8.27
N GLY A 196 6.75 -2.60 8.76
CA GLY A 196 6.64 -2.91 10.19
C GLY A 196 5.66 -2.04 10.99
N PHE A 197 4.78 -1.30 10.31
CA PHE A 197 3.65 -0.60 10.94
C PHE A 197 2.94 -1.52 11.95
N PRO A 198 2.86 -1.15 13.24
CA PRO A 198 2.41 -2.05 14.29
C PRO A 198 0.90 -2.25 14.31
N GLY A 199 0.11 -1.28 13.81
CA GLY A 199 -1.34 -1.33 13.83
C GLY A 199 -1.96 -2.23 12.75
N GLN A 200 -3.25 -2.51 12.92
CA GLN A 200 -4.12 -3.02 11.87
C GLN A 200 -4.91 -1.86 11.28
N LEU A 201 -4.85 -1.71 9.97
CA LEU A 201 -5.52 -0.67 9.22
C LEU A 201 -6.80 -1.22 8.59
N ARG A 202 -7.88 -0.46 8.71
CA ARG A 202 -9.13 -0.68 8.01
C ARG A 202 -9.47 0.56 7.19
N MET A 203 -9.74 0.38 5.91
CA MET A 203 -10.26 1.41 5.03
C MET A 203 -11.66 1.01 4.60
N THR A 204 -12.61 1.93 4.72
CA THR A 204 -13.96 1.75 4.20
C THR A 204 -14.21 2.78 3.11
N ALA A 205 -14.59 2.34 1.92
CA ALA A 205 -14.95 3.18 0.79
C ALA A 205 -16.42 2.92 0.42
N SER A 206 -17.29 3.89 0.71
CA SER A 206 -18.73 3.78 0.47
C SER A 206 -19.16 4.76 -0.61
N VAL A 207 -19.74 4.26 -1.70
CA VAL A 207 -20.34 5.08 -2.75
C VAL A 207 -21.69 5.60 -2.25
N LEU A 208 -21.84 6.92 -2.21
CA LEU A 208 -23.03 7.60 -1.70
C LEU A 208 -23.97 8.07 -2.81
N SER A 209 -23.41 8.50 -3.94
CA SER A 209 -24.12 8.88 -5.17
C SER A 209 -23.30 8.44 -6.36
N ALA A 210 -23.92 7.94 -7.42
CA ALA A 210 -23.24 7.49 -8.62
C ALA A 210 -23.98 7.89 -9.90
N THR A 211 -23.28 8.64 -10.76
CA THR A 211 -23.70 8.94 -12.12
C THR A 211 -23.32 7.79 -13.05
N PRO A 212 -24.17 7.42 -14.02
CA PRO A 212 -23.80 6.45 -15.04
C PRO A 212 -22.51 6.88 -15.76
N GLY A 213 -21.53 5.98 -15.81
CA GLY A 213 -20.27 6.21 -16.52
C GLY A 213 -19.14 6.81 -15.68
N ALA A 214 -19.38 7.15 -14.40
CA ALA A 214 -18.33 7.55 -13.48
C ALA A 214 -17.39 6.37 -13.15
N ASP A 215 -16.07 6.65 -13.06
CA ASP A 215 -15.08 5.64 -12.67
C ASP A 215 -14.91 5.58 -11.15
N LEU A 216 -15.76 4.75 -10.53
CA LEU A 216 -15.80 4.60 -9.08
C LEU A 216 -14.51 4.00 -8.49
N GLU A 217 -13.77 3.19 -9.25
CA GLU A 217 -12.50 2.58 -8.78
C GLU A 217 -11.41 3.65 -8.62
N ALA A 218 -11.23 4.51 -9.63
CA ALA A 218 -10.29 5.63 -9.55
C ALA A 218 -10.71 6.62 -8.45
N MET A 219 -11.99 6.94 -8.35
CA MET A 219 -12.52 7.79 -7.28
C MET A 219 -12.26 7.20 -5.89
N ALA A 220 -12.44 5.89 -5.71
CA ALA A 220 -12.19 5.21 -4.44
C ALA A 220 -10.73 5.30 -4.02
N ILE A 221 -9.78 5.11 -4.94
CA ILE A 221 -8.34 5.23 -4.65
C ILE A 221 -8.00 6.67 -4.24
N ASN A 222 -8.50 7.67 -4.97
CA ASN A 222 -8.24 9.08 -4.67
C ASN A 222 -8.85 9.50 -3.32
N ALA A 223 -10.08 9.08 -3.03
CA ALA A 223 -10.73 9.37 -1.74
C ALA A 223 -10.00 8.68 -0.57
N ALA A 224 -9.61 7.42 -0.73
CA ALA A 224 -8.82 6.68 0.25
C ALA A 224 -7.46 7.34 0.50
N SER A 225 -6.81 7.79 -0.58
CA SER A 225 -5.54 8.52 -0.52
C SER A 225 -5.68 9.85 0.22
N ALA A 226 -6.73 10.63 -0.07
CA ALA A 226 -7.00 11.88 0.62
C ALA A 226 -7.36 11.66 2.09
N ALA A 227 -8.13 10.61 2.42
CA ALA A 227 -8.45 10.23 3.80
C ALA A 227 -7.19 9.84 4.58
N ALA A 228 -6.30 9.05 3.97
CA ALA A 228 -5.01 8.68 4.55
C ALA A 228 -4.10 9.91 4.71
N ALA A 229 -4.08 10.82 3.74
CA ALA A 229 -3.34 12.07 3.82
C ALA A 229 -3.85 12.97 4.96
N CYS A 230 -5.15 12.93 5.25
CA CYS A 230 -5.76 13.63 6.40
C CYS A 230 -5.55 12.92 7.75
N SER A 231 -5.08 11.66 7.77
CA SER A 231 -4.91 10.87 8.99
C SER A 231 -3.56 10.99 9.68
N SER A 232 -3.51 10.98 11.01
CA SER A 232 -2.26 11.07 11.83
C SER A 232 -1.34 9.85 11.75
N LEU A 233 -1.56 8.98 10.77
CA LEU A 233 -0.80 7.76 10.57
C LEU A 233 0.49 8.04 9.77
N PRO A 234 1.59 7.34 10.06
CA PRO A 234 2.81 7.43 9.28
C PRO A 234 2.59 6.78 7.92
N TRP A 235 2.44 7.60 6.87
CA TRP A 235 2.16 7.14 5.51
C TRP A 235 2.90 8.01 4.49
N ARG A 236 3.49 7.39 3.45
CA ARG A 236 4.37 8.04 2.46
C ARG A 236 3.66 8.46 1.17
N GLY A 237 2.33 8.60 1.22
CA GLY A 237 1.53 9.15 0.12
C GLY A 237 1.56 10.69 0.08
N PRO A 238 0.66 11.34 -0.68
CA PRO A 238 -0.53 10.80 -1.33
C PRO A 238 -0.28 10.16 -2.71
N VAL A 239 -1.29 9.46 -3.25
CA VAL A 239 -1.33 9.05 -4.66
C VAL A 239 -2.54 9.64 -5.36
N GLY A 240 -2.39 9.95 -6.63
CA GLY A 240 -3.51 10.15 -7.53
C GLY A 240 -3.79 8.87 -8.31
N ALA A 241 -5.04 8.65 -8.67
CA ALA A 241 -5.43 7.56 -9.56
C ALA A 241 -6.30 8.05 -10.71
N VAL A 242 -6.06 7.52 -11.90
CA VAL A 242 -6.84 7.83 -13.09
C VAL A 242 -7.03 6.57 -13.92
N ARG A 243 -8.14 6.52 -14.64
CA ARG A 243 -8.30 5.60 -15.77
C ARG A 243 -8.01 6.30 -17.07
N VAL A 244 -7.11 5.69 -17.83
CA VAL A 244 -6.75 6.12 -19.17
C VAL A 244 -7.13 5.05 -20.15
N SER A 245 -7.60 5.49 -21.30
CA SER A 245 -8.05 4.62 -22.38
C SER A 245 -7.51 5.09 -23.71
N VAL A 246 -7.30 4.17 -24.63
CA VAL A 246 -6.94 4.49 -26.01
C VAL A 246 -8.03 3.96 -26.93
N GLY A 247 -8.64 4.86 -27.69
CA GLY A 247 -9.67 4.56 -28.67
C GLY A 247 -9.09 4.14 -30.03
N ALA A 248 -9.95 4.13 -31.06
CA ALA A 248 -9.54 3.82 -32.43
C ALA A 248 -8.60 4.88 -33.04
N ASP A 249 -8.62 6.11 -32.52
CA ASP A 249 -7.78 7.23 -32.93
C ASP A 249 -6.33 7.14 -32.40
N GLY A 250 -6.04 6.16 -31.54
CA GLY A 250 -4.70 5.90 -31.01
C GLY A 250 -4.23 6.92 -29.98
N LYS A 251 -5.09 7.84 -29.52
CA LYS A 251 -4.74 8.86 -28.53
C LYS A 251 -5.19 8.46 -27.13
N PRO A 252 -4.33 8.59 -26.10
CA PRO A 252 -4.74 8.37 -24.72
C PRO A 252 -5.66 9.50 -24.25
N ALA A 253 -6.78 9.13 -23.65
CA ALA A 253 -7.74 10.04 -23.03
C ALA A 253 -8.08 9.56 -21.61
N MET A 254 -8.42 10.48 -20.72
CA MET A 254 -8.92 10.16 -19.39
C MET A 254 -10.42 9.82 -19.43
N GLY A 255 -10.87 8.94 -18.55
CA GLY A 255 -12.29 8.78 -18.24
C GLY A 255 -13.09 7.86 -19.17
N LEU A 256 -12.48 7.18 -20.14
CA LEU A 256 -13.19 6.11 -20.86
C LEU A 256 -12.92 4.79 -20.13
N SER A 257 -13.96 4.23 -19.53
CA SER A 257 -13.95 2.84 -19.09
C SER A 257 -14.45 1.95 -20.23
N ALA A 258 -14.12 0.66 -20.20
CA ALA A 258 -14.76 -0.33 -21.07
C ALA A 258 -16.30 -0.32 -20.91
N SER A 259 -16.80 0.12 -19.76
CA SER A 259 -18.22 0.29 -19.45
C SER A 259 -18.80 1.66 -19.86
N ASN A 260 -17.98 2.62 -20.31
CA ASN A 260 -18.41 3.95 -20.76
C ASN A 260 -17.57 4.43 -21.97
N PRO A 261 -17.81 3.87 -23.17
CA PRO A 261 -17.06 4.22 -24.36
C PRO A 261 -17.48 5.59 -24.91
N ALA A 262 -16.51 6.39 -25.36
CA ALA A 262 -16.77 7.71 -25.96
C ALA A 262 -17.71 7.70 -27.17
N ASN A 263 -17.94 6.54 -27.81
CA ASN A 263 -18.75 6.38 -29.02
C ASN A 263 -19.44 5.00 -29.13
N GLY A 264 -19.67 4.29 -28.03
CA GLY A 264 -20.27 2.94 -28.05
C GLY A 264 -19.30 1.80 -28.39
N GLU A 265 -18.06 2.08 -28.79
CA GLU A 265 -17.02 1.08 -29.06
C GLU A 265 -16.07 0.90 -27.87
N PRO A 266 -15.79 -0.34 -27.42
CA PRO A 266 -14.87 -0.57 -26.32
C PRO A 266 -13.45 -0.08 -26.67
N PRO A 267 -12.72 0.51 -25.71
CA PRO A 267 -11.38 1.00 -25.97
C PRO A 267 -10.42 -0.17 -26.27
N ARG A 268 -9.41 0.07 -27.12
CA ARG A 268 -8.36 -0.92 -27.43
C ARG A 268 -7.42 -1.15 -26.25
N LEU A 269 -7.27 -0.14 -25.39
CA LEU A 269 -6.51 -0.15 -24.16
C LEU A 269 -7.33 0.54 -23.07
N SER A 270 -7.42 -0.06 -21.89
CA SER A 270 -7.95 0.52 -20.67
C SER A 270 -6.94 0.26 -19.55
N LEU A 271 -6.48 1.32 -18.88
CA LEU A 271 -5.52 1.23 -17.79
C LEU A 271 -6.01 2.02 -16.58
N LEU A 272 -6.10 1.37 -15.43
CA LEU A 272 -6.25 2.02 -14.13
C LEU A 272 -4.85 2.16 -13.53
N MET A 273 -4.44 3.39 -13.25
CA MET A 273 -3.10 3.68 -12.73
C MET A 273 -3.20 4.53 -11.47
N ALA A 274 -2.38 4.20 -10.47
CA ALA A 274 -2.10 5.05 -9.31
C ALA A 274 -0.63 5.47 -9.29
N ALA A 275 -0.38 6.76 -9.08
CA ALA A 275 0.96 7.33 -9.04
C ALA A 275 1.11 8.41 -7.95
N THR A 276 2.33 8.55 -7.45
CA THR A 276 2.73 9.61 -6.50
C THR A 276 2.99 10.94 -7.22
N ALA A 277 3.21 12.02 -6.46
CA ALA A 277 3.56 13.34 -7.02
C ALA A 277 4.77 13.30 -7.97
N ASP A 278 5.77 12.46 -7.65
CA ASP A 278 6.99 12.25 -8.44
C ASP A 278 6.77 11.33 -9.66
N GLN A 279 5.51 11.07 -10.05
CA GLN A 279 5.12 10.18 -11.13
C GLN A 279 5.58 8.72 -10.96
N ARG A 280 5.94 8.31 -9.74
CA ARG A 280 6.23 6.89 -9.46
C ARG A 280 4.93 6.13 -9.35
N VAL A 281 4.77 5.15 -10.24
CA VAL A 281 3.59 4.28 -10.30
C VAL A 281 3.62 3.27 -9.16
N THR A 282 2.57 3.25 -8.34
CA THR A 282 2.42 2.29 -7.24
C THR A 282 1.59 1.08 -7.65
N MET A 283 0.56 1.31 -8.46
CA MET A 283 -0.37 0.28 -8.92
C MET A 283 -0.77 0.56 -10.36
N LEU A 284 -0.89 -0.52 -11.13
CA LEU A 284 -1.32 -0.51 -12.52
C LEU A 284 -2.13 -1.79 -12.78
N ASP A 285 -3.33 -1.62 -13.33
CA ASP A 285 -4.14 -2.69 -13.90
C ASP A 285 -4.47 -2.33 -15.36
N VAL A 286 -4.21 -3.27 -16.28
CA VAL A 286 -4.29 -3.03 -17.73
C VAL A 286 -5.12 -4.11 -18.40
N GLU A 287 -6.03 -3.66 -19.28
CA GLU A 287 -6.75 -4.47 -20.24
C GLU A 287 -6.45 -3.94 -21.64
N ALA A 288 -5.97 -4.80 -22.54
CA ALA A 288 -5.51 -4.39 -23.86
C ALA A 288 -5.79 -5.45 -24.94
N CYS A 289 -6.16 -5.00 -26.14
CA CYS A 289 -6.36 -5.85 -27.31
C CYS A 289 -5.23 -5.68 -28.32
N GLN A 290 -4.14 -6.44 -28.13
CA GLN A 290 -2.97 -6.49 -29.02
C GLN A 290 -2.45 -5.10 -29.43
N VAL A 291 -2.23 -4.24 -28.43
CA VAL A 291 -1.80 -2.85 -28.62
C VAL A 291 -0.27 -2.80 -28.79
N PRO A 292 0.27 -2.01 -29.74
CA PRO A 292 1.70 -1.82 -29.89
C PRO A 292 2.36 -1.27 -28.62
N GLU A 293 3.60 -1.68 -28.34
CA GLU A 293 4.32 -1.26 -27.14
C GLU A 293 4.47 0.27 -27.04
N ALA A 294 4.70 0.95 -28.17
CA ALA A 294 4.82 2.41 -28.21
C ALA A 294 3.53 3.11 -27.75
N GLU A 295 2.35 2.61 -28.14
CA GLU A 295 1.06 3.13 -27.69
C GLU A 295 0.85 2.89 -26.18
N LEU A 296 1.23 1.71 -25.68
CA LEU A 296 1.17 1.39 -24.25
C LEU A 296 2.07 2.34 -23.43
N ILE A 297 3.32 2.55 -23.84
CA ILE A 297 4.25 3.46 -23.15
C ILE A 297 3.72 4.90 -23.15
N ALA A 298 3.16 5.37 -24.27
CA ALA A 298 2.56 6.69 -24.36
C ALA A 298 1.37 6.83 -23.37
N ALA A 299 0.51 5.81 -23.30
CA ALA A 299 -0.63 5.79 -22.39
C ALA A 299 -0.19 5.74 -20.91
N LEU A 300 0.87 4.99 -20.58
CA LEU A 300 1.45 4.94 -19.23
C LEU A 300 2.01 6.29 -18.80
N ARG A 301 2.75 6.98 -19.68
CA ARG A 301 3.30 8.31 -19.39
C ARG A 301 2.20 9.35 -19.19
N PHE A 302 1.19 9.32 -20.06
CA PHE A 302 0.02 10.19 -19.93
C PHE A 302 -0.72 9.93 -18.60
N GLY A 303 -0.97 8.67 -18.26
CA GLY A 303 -1.61 8.27 -17.01
C GLY A 303 -0.83 8.69 -15.76
N ALA A 304 0.49 8.53 -15.77
CA ALA A 304 1.32 8.90 -14.62
C ALA A 304 1.29 10.41 -14.35
N ALA A 305 1.35 11.23 -15.41
CA ALA A 305 1.24 12.68 -15.31
C ALA A 305 -0.17 13.12 -14.85
N ALA A 306 -1.21 12.51 -15.42
CA ALA A 306 -2.60 12.79 -15.05
C ALA A 306 -2.92 12.41 -13.60
N ALA A 307 -2.45 11.24 -13.14
CA ALA A 307 -2.55 10.84 -11.74
C ALA A 307 -1.82 11.82 -10.81
N ALA A 308 -0.57 12.16 -11.12
CA ALA A 308 0.22 13.08 -10.30
C ALA A 308 -0.45 14.46 -10.15
N ALA A 309 -1.21 14.92 -11.16
CA ALA A 309 -1.94 16.19 -11.10
C ALA A 309 -3.05 16.24 -10.03
N LEU A 310 -3.55 15.10 -9.54
CA LEU A 310 -4.54 15.05 -8.47
C LEU A 310 -3.92 15.19 -7.07
N VAL A 311 -2.63 14.91 -6.92
CA VAL A 311 -1.94 14.88 -5.62
C VAL A 311 -1.90 16.25 -4.92
N PRO A 312 -1.62 17.38 -5.60
CA PRO A 312 -1.58 18.70 -4.96
C PRO A 312 -2.86 19.07 -4.21
N ALA A 313 -4.04 18.72 -4.74
CA ALA A 313 -5.32 18.99 -4.06
C ALA A 313 -5.45 18.22 -2.75
N GLN A 314 -5.00 16.96 -2.72
CA GLN A 314 -4.99 16.13 -1.52
C GLN A 314 -4.00 16.68 -0.48
N VAL A 315 -2.82 17.13 -0.91
CA VAL A 315 -1.82 17.78 -0.03
C VAL A 315 -2.37 19.09 0.53
N GLY A 316 -3.04 19.90 -0.29
CA GLY A 316 -3.67 21.14 0.15
C GLY A 316 -4.74 20.90 1.21
N LEU A 317 -5.56 19.85 1.04
CA LEU A 317 -6.56 19.46 2.03
C LEU A 317 -5.93 19.01 3.36
N ALA A 318 -4.90 18.16 3.30
CA ALA A 318 -4.19 17.68 4.48
C ALA A 318 -3.48 18.81 5.24
N THR A 319 -2.93 19.79 4.51
CA THR A 319 -2.28 20.97 5.10
C THR A 319 -3.30 21.87 5.78
N ALA A 320 -4.46 22.10 5.14
CA ALA A 320 -5.55 22.89 5.73
C ALA A 320 -6.14 22.24 6.99
N ALA A 321 -6.10 20.91 7.09
CA ALA A 321 -6.52 20.19 8.29
C ALA A 321 -5.57 20.39 9.49
N ALA A 322 -4.40 21.02 9.32
CA ALA A 322 -3.47 21.46 10.38
C ALA A 322 -3.17 20.39 11.44
N ARG A 323 -2.87 19.18 10.98
CA ARG A 323 -2.80 17.99 11.84
C ARG A 323 -1.50 17.90 12.66
N PRO A 324 -1.54 17.35 13.89
CA PRO A 324 -0.33 16.93 14.58
C PRO A 324 0.49 15.96 13.72
N PRO A 325 1.84 16.11 13.71
CA PRO A 325 2.69 15.19 13.00
C PRO A 325 2.45 13.78 13.53
N PRO A 326 2.46 12.75 12.65
CA PRO A 326 2.44 11.37 13.12
C PRO A 326 3.57 11.21 14.15
N PRO A 327 3.40 10.42 15.23
CA PRO A 327 4.55 10.08 16.07
C PRO A 327 5.67 9.57 15.16
N ALA A 328 6.91 9.97 15.45
CA ALA A 328 8.08 9.45 14.74
C ALA A 328 7.89 7.94 14.62
N ALA A 329 7.83 7.42 13.38
CA ALA A 329 7.40 6.06 13.11
C ALA A 329 8.20 5.14 14.04
N ALA A 330 7.56 4.61 15.10
CA ALA A 330 8.25 3.84 16.12
C ALA A 330 9.02 2.74 15.38
N ASP A 331 10.37 2.80 15.44
CA ASP A 331 11.20 2.29 14.35
C ASP A 331 10.77 0.89 13.97
N ALA A 332 10.25 0.80 12.76
CA ALA A 332 9.44 -0.31 12.32
C ALA A 332 10.31 -1.49 11.80
N GLY A 333 11.63 -1.39 11.99
CA GLY A 333 12.61 -2.43 11.77
C GLY A 333 13.19 -3.00 13.06
N ALA A 334 14.15 -3.92 12.92
CA ALA A 334 14.96 -4.37 14.05
C ALA A 334 15.78 -3.21 14.62
N ASP A 335 16.10 -3.26 15.92
CA ASP A 335 17.06 -2.32 16.51
C ASP A 335 18.38 -2.32 15.72
N PRO A 336 18.95 -1.15 15.33
CA PRO A 336 20.13 -1.12 14.46
C PRO A 336 21.33 -1.91 14.99
N ALA A 337 21.56 -1.90 16.30
CA ALA A 337 22.65 -2.66 16.92
C ALA A 337 22.35 -4.17 16.89
N ALA A 338 21.11 -4.57 17.17
CA ALA A 338 20.65 -5.95 17.01
C ALA A 338 20.74 -6.44 15.56
N ALA A 339 20.29 -5.62 14.60
CA ALA A 339 20.31 -5.91 13.17
C ALA A 339 21.73 -6.10 12.65
N ALA A 340 22.68 -5.27 13.06
CA ALA A 340 24.09 -5.40 12.70
C ALA A 340 24.70 -6.72 13.20
N ARG A 341 24.39 -7.11 14.45
CA ARG A 341 24.84 -8.38 15.04
C ARG A 341 24.28 -9.58 14.29
N VAL A 342 22.97 -9.57 14.01
CA VAL A 342 22.30 -10.63 13.25
C VAL A 342 22.88 -10.70 11.83
N ALA A 343 23.11 -9.56 11.17
CA ALA A 343 23.68 -9.52 9.83
C ALA A 343 25.10 -10.10 9.77
N ALA A 344 25.94 -9.79 10.76
CA ALA A 344 27.29 -10.34 10.84
C ALA A 344 27.29 -11.87 10.97
N ALA A 345 26.39 -12.42 11.80
CA ALA A 345 26.29 -13.87 12.02
C ALA A 345 25.56 -14.61 10.90
N ALA A 346 24.54 -14.00 10.28
CA ALA A 346 23.66 -14.65 9.32
C ALA A 346 24.15 -14.60 7.87
N ARG A 347 24.98 -13.61 7.50
CA ARG A 347 25.33 -13.37 6.09
C ARG A 347 25.94 -14.59 5.40
N GLU A 348 26.98 -15.18 5.98
CA GLU A 348 27.69 -16.29 5.37
C GLU A 348 26.85 -17.59 5.30
N PRO A 349 26.15 -18.01 6.38
CA PRO A 349 25.22 -19.14 6.31
C PRO A 349 24.10 -18.96 5.26
N VAL A 350 23.55 -17.75 5.15
CA VAL A 350 22.49 -17.45 4.18
C VAL A 350 23.03 -17.50 2.75
N LEU A 351 24.18 -16.88 2.46
CA LEU A 351 24.78 -16.91 1.13
C LEU A 351 25.13 -18.34 0.69
N ARG A 352 25.62 -19.17 1.60
CA ARG A 352 25.88 -20.59 1.33
C ARG A 352 24.59 -21.31 0.91
N ALA A 353 23.53 -21.19 1.71
CA ALA A 353 22.24 -21.82 1.42
C ALA A 353 21.59 -21.30 0.12
N LEU A 354 21.83 -20.04 -0.25
CA LEU A 354 21.29 -19.46 -1.48
C LEU A 354 22.08 -19.85 -2.72
N ARG A 355 23.41 -19.99 -2.63
CA ARG A 355 24.29 -20.35 -3.76
C ARG A 355 24.28 -21.85 -4.08
N GLU A 356 23.88 -22.68 -3.14
CA GLU A 356 23.83 -24.13 -3.33
C GLU A 356 22.76 -24.50 -4.37
N SER A 357 23.22 -24.94 -5.54
CA SER A 357 22.40 -25.24 -6.71
C SER A 357 21.60 -26.52 -6.57
N GLU A 358 22.04 -27.46 -5.72
CA GLU A 358 21.36 -28.73 -5.50
C GLU A 358 20.12 -28.62 -4.61
N LEU A 359 19.95 -27.49 -3.90
CA LEU A 359 18.78 -27.28 -3.05
C LEU A 359 17.54 -26.95 -3.91
N GLY A 360 16.51 -27.79 -3.80
CA GLY A 360 15.15 -27.47 -4.23
C GLY A 360 14.49 -26.41 -3.34
N ARG A 361 13.23 -26.06 -3.63
CA ARG A 361 12.48 -25.04 -2.87
C ARG A 361 12.34 -25.39 -1.38
N GLU A 362 11.93 -26.61 -1.08
CA GLU A 362 11.66 -27.06 0.29
C GLU A 362 12.96 -27.24 1.08
N THR A 363 13.97 -27.86 0.48
CA THR A 363 15.28 -28.08 1.11
C THR A 363 16.03 -26.78 1.33
N ARG A 364 15.91 -25.79 0.42
CA ARG A 364 16.44 -24.42 0.65
C ARG A 364 15.70 -23.72 1.79
N GLY A 365 14.38 -23.89 1.89
CA GLY A 365 13.60 -23.38 3.03
C GLY A 365 14.08 -23.96 4.36
N ALA A 366 14.31 -25.27 4.41
CA ALA A 366 14.86 -25.96 5.57
C ALA A 366 16.28 -25.50 5.90
N ALA A 367 17.14 -25.32 4.90
CA ALA A 367 18.52 -24.83 5.08
C ALA A 367 18.54 -23.40 5.64
N LEU A 368 17.68 -22.50 5.16
CA LEU A 368 17.52 -21.15 5.71
C LEU A 368 16.97 -21.17 7.15
N ALA A 369 16.02 -22.05 7.45
CA ALA A 369 15.51 -22.23 8.81
C ALA A 369 16.60 -22.77 9.76
N ALA A 370 17.43 -23.70 9.30
CA ALA A 370 18.58 -24.22 10.04
C ALA A 370 19.64 -23.13 10.25
N ALA A 371 19.93 -22.32 9.24
CA ALA A 371 20.82 -21.17 9.35
C ALA A 371 20.32 -20.17 10.39
N LYS A 372 19.02 -19.84 10.37
CA LYS A 372 18.39 -18.97 11.38
C LYS A 372 18.50 -19.54 12.80
N ALA A 373 18.25 -20.84 12.97
CA ALA A 373 18.39 -21.51 14.26
C ALA A 373 19.85 -21.51 14.75
N GLY A 374 20.82 -21.67 13.83
CA GLY A 374 22.25 -21.56 14.13
C GLY A 374 22.64 -20.16 14.60
N VAL A 375 22.14 -19.12 13.93
CA VAL A 375 22.36 -17.72 14.33
C VAL A 375 21.76 -17.44 15.71
N LEU A 376 20.56 -17.94 15.98
CA LEU A 376 19.94 -17.80 17.31
C LEU A 376 20.79 -18.46 18.41
N ARG A 377 21.35 -19.65 18.15
CA ARG A 377 22.25 -20.33 19.11
C ARG A 377 23.50 -19.50 19.37
N ALA A 378 24.18 -19.06 18.32
CA ALA A 378 25.39 -18.22 18.45
C ALA A 378 25.13 -16.92 19.22
N LEU A 379 23.97 -16.28 19.02
CA LEU A 379 23.59 -15.07 19.75
C LEU A 379 23.26 -15.35 21.22
N ARG A 380 22.67 -16.51 21.55
CA ARG A 380 22.44 -16.94 22.93
C ARG A 380 23.74 -17.20 23.67
N ASP A 381 24.69 -17.88 23.02
CA ASP A 381 26.01 -18.17 23.60
C ASP A 381 26.79 -16.88 23.89
N ALA A 382 26.58 -15.84 23.07
CA ALA A 382 27.15 -14.51 23.27
C ALA A 382 26.42 -13.65 24.32
N GLY A 383 25.40 -14.16 25.00
CA GLY A 383 24.59 -13.42 25.98
C GLY A 383 23.81 -12.24 25.37
N ALA A 384 23.62 -12.24 24.05
CA ALA A 384 23.08 -11.11 23.30
C ALA A 384 21.57 -11.24 23.01
N VAL A 385 20.85 -12.16 23.65
CA VAL A 385 19.44 -12.45 23.37
C VAL A 385 18.57 -12.12 24.58
N ARG A 386 17.46 -11.42 24.35
CA ARG A 386 16.45 -11.15 25.37
C ARG A 386 15.21 -12.04 25.17
N ALA A 387 14.56 -12.42 26.27
CA ALA A 387 13.31 -13.18 26.24
C ALA A 387 12.11 -12.30 25.83
N ASP A 388 12.08 -11.03 26.27
CA ASP A 388 11.00 -10.11 25.95
C ASP A 388 10.87 -9.82 24.45
N PRO A 389 9.66 -9.95 23.89
CA PRO A 389 9.38 -9.68 22.48
C PRO A 389 9.24 -8.19 22.16
N VAL A 390 9.12 -7.34 23.19
CA VAL A 390 9.01 -5.89 23.05
C VAL A 390 10.37 -5.35 22.60
N ARG A 391 10.38 -4.28 21.80
CA ARG A 391 11.62 -3.61 21.38
C ARG A 391 12.02 -2.57 22.44
N VAL A 392 13.28 -2.58 22.87
CA VAL A 392 13.85 -1.50 23.68
C VAL A 392 15.02 -0.89 22.91
N PRO A 393 14.86 0.34 22.37
CA PRO A 393 15.89 1.02 21.59
C PRO A 393 17.22 1.12 22.37
N GLY A 394 18.34 0.87 21.70
CA GLY A 394 19.69 1.09 22.28
C GLY A 394 20.17 0.03 23.27
N SER A 395 19.38 -1.01 23.55
CA SER A 395 19.78 -2.11 24.45
C SER A 395 20.86 -3.03 23.86
N GLY A 396 20.99 -3.08 22.53
CA GLY A 396 21.94 -3.96 21.83
C GLY A 396 21.65 -5.47 21.95
N ALA A 397 20.62 -5.84 22.72
CA ALA A 397 20.12 -7.20 22.86
C ALA A 397 19.10 -7.52 21.76
N VAL A 398 19.19 -8.72 21.20
CA VAL A 398 18.34 -9.19 20.11
C VAL A 398 17.08 -9.80 20.71
N SER A 399 15.93 -9.17 20.47
CA SER A 399 14.63 -9.82 20.72
C SER A 399 14.32 -10.86 19.63
N PRO A 400 13.41 -11.84 19.86
CA PRO A 400 12.96 -12.74 18.81
C PRO A 400 12.39 -12.00 17.59
N ARG A 401 11.74 -10.86 17.80
CA ARG A 401 11.22 -10.01 16.74
C ARG A 401 12.34 -9.36 15.92
N ASP A 402 13.37 -8.85 16.57
CA ASP A 402 14.52 -8.23 15.90
C ASP A 402 15.28 -9.26 15.05
N LEU A 403 15.44 -10.49 15.57
CA LEU A 403 16.06 -11.58 14.83
C LEU A 403 15.30 -11.88 13.54
N ASP A 404 13.97 -12.00 13.61
CA ASP A 404 13.13 -12.32 12.46
C ASP A 404 13.19 -11.24 11.38
N LEU A 405 13.06 -9.98 11.78
CA LEU A 405 13.12 -8.83 10.87
C LEU A 405 14.50 -8.70 10.23
N ALA A 406 15.57 -8.74 11.03
CA ALA A 406 16.93 -8.61 10.54
C ALA A 406 17.34 -9.80 9.65
N PHE A 407 16.97 -11.04 10.01
CA PHE A 407 17.28 -12.22 9.20
C PHE A 407 16.56 -12.19 7.85
N ALA A 408 15.29 -11.75 7.82
CA ALA A 408 14.54 -11.56 6.59
C ALA A 408 15.20 -10.49 5.70
N GLU A 409 15.64 -9.37 6.29
CA GLU A 409 16.35 -8.31 5.56
C GLU A 409 17.69 -8.79 4.98
N VAL A 410 18.49 -9.53 5.76
CA VAL A 410 19.75 -10.14 5.30
C VAL A 410 19.50 -11.09 4.14
N THR A 411 18.48 -11.94 4.24
CA THR A 411 18.11 -12.87 3.17
C THR A 411 17.68 -12.13 1.91
N ALA A 412 16.83 -11.11 2.05
CA ALA A 412 16.38 -10.29 0.94
C ALA A 412 17.52 -9.47 0.30
N ARG A 413 18.54 -9.07 1.07
CA ARG A 413 19.73 -8.39 0.56
C ARG A 413 20.64 -9.37 -0.19
N ALA A 414 20.90 -10.54 0.39
CA ALA A 414 21.70 -11.58 -0.24
C ALA A 414 21.11 -12.01 -1.60
N LEU A 415 19.78 -12.17 -1.68
CA LEU A 415 19.08 -12.45 -2.94
C LEU A 415 19.14 -11.33 -3.98
N ARG A 416 19.39 -10.08 -3.58
CA ARG A 416 19.55 -8.94 -4.50
C ARG A 416 20.99 -8.79 -4.98
N GLU A 417 21.96 -9.30 -4.22
CA GLU A 417 23.39 -9.29 -4.56
C GLU A 417 23.76 -10.44 -5.52
N LEU A 418 23.03 -11.56 -5.44
CA LEU A 418 23.09 -12.67 -6.40
C LEU A 418 22.29 -12.33 -7.67
#